data_AF-A0A9N9MBD0-F1
#
_entry.id   AF-A0A9N9MBD0-F1
#
_cell.length_a   1.000
_cell.length_b   1.000
_cell.length_c   1.000
_cell.angle_alpha   90.00
_cell.angle_beta   90.00
_cell.angle_gamma   90.00
#
_symmetry.space_group_name_H-M   'P 1'
#
loop_
_entity.id
_entity.type
_entity.pdbx_description
1 polymer ?
#
loop_
_entity_poly.entity_id
_entity_poly.type
_entity_poly.pdbx_seq_one_letter_code
_entity_poly.pdbx_strand_id
1 'polypeptide(L)'
;MCQITKDVSKVWDRIFKQSGFINGEINFTLKEFETKRSDSEVDNLFKSIENITDIKDTQINSLSEIVNEKVVDTNQYLNEALKLCREFGDLEKTFLQQTVSGGNNDRRKDLWEKIMDEITSEFSKVNSDFERKEIEAVQYYKELGKKLK
;
A
#
# COMPACT_ATOMS: atom_id res chain seq x y z
N MET A 1 89.16 -16.80 49.97
CA MET A 1 88.79 -15.56 49.25
C MET A 1 88.32 -15.82 47.82
N CYS A 2 89.09 -16.54 46.98
CA CYS A 2 88.78 -16.70 45.54
C CYS A 2 87.56 -17.60 45.20
N GLN A 3 87.16 -18.50 46.11
CA GLN A 3 86.02 -19.40 45.88
C GLN A 3 84.67 -18.70 46.13
N ILE A 4 84.60 -17.88 47.17
CA ILE A 4 83.40 -17.12 47.55
C ILE A 4 83.06 -16.11 46.46
N THR A 5 84.05 -15.42 45.90
CA THR A 5 83.83 -14.48 44.78
C THR A 5 83.34 -15.19 43.52
N LYS A 6 83.82 -16.40 43.22
CA LYS A 6 83.30 -17.21 42.10
C LYS A 6 81.85 -17.64 42.31
N ASP A 7 81.49 -18.03 43.53
CA ASP A 7 80.12 -18.44 43.84
C ASP A 7 79.15 -17.25 43.81
N VAL A 8 79.56 -16.08 44.31
CA VAL A 8 78.78 -14.84 44.18
C VAL A 8 78.58 -14.44 42.71
N SER A 9 79.61 -14.56 41.87
CA SER A 9 79.50 -14.28 40.44
C SER A 9 78.54 -15.24 39.72
N LYS A 10 78.56 -16.53 40.08
CA LYS A 10 77.62 -17.53 39.54
C LYS A 10 76.17 -17.27 39.98
N VAL A 11 75.97 -16.82 41.22
CA VAL A 11 74.64 -16.42 41.71
C VAL A 11 74.15 -15.19 40.93
N TRP A 12 75.02 -14.22 40.68
CA TRP A 12 74.72 -13.06 39.83
C TRP A 12 74.34 -13.48 38.40
N ASP A 13 75.12 -14.34 37.75
CA ASP A 13 74.81 -14.84 36.41
C ASP A 13 73.49 -15.63 36.37
N ARG A 14 73.12 -16.29 37.48
CA ARG A 14 71.88 -17.06 37.57
C ARG A 14 70.65 -16.17 37.80
N ILE A 15 70.80 -15.11 38.60
CA ILE A 15 69.74 -14.13 38.88
C ILE A 15 69.49 -13.25 37.64
N PHE A 16 70.55 -12.88 36.91
CA PHE A 16 70.48 -11.99 35.75
C PHE A 16 70.50 -12.71 34.41
N LYS A 17 70.28 -14.03 34.37
CA LYS A 17 70.05 -14.79 33.13
C LYS A 17 68.69 -14.44 32.53
N GLN A 18 68.62 -13.25 31.92
CA GLN A 18 67.45 -12.72 31.22
C GLN A 18 67.06 -13.56 30.00
N SER A 19 67.93 -14.45 29.53
CA SER A 19 67.65 -15.29 28.35
C SER A 19 66.40 -16.17 28.54
N GLY A 20 66.15 -16.69 29.75
CA GLY A 20 64.93 -17.47 30.03
C GLY A 20 63.66 -16.62 29.98
N PHE A 21 63.72 -15.40 30.51
CA PHE A 21 62.62 -14.45 30.48
C PHE A 21 62.33 -13.96 29.06
N ILE A 22 63.36 -13.52 28.32
CA ILE A 22 63.24 -13.06 26.94
C ILE A 22 62.69 -14.17 26.05
N ASN A 23 63.18 -15.41 26.20
CA ASN A 23 62.67 -16.53 25.42
C ASN A 23 61.22 -16.90 25.79
N GLY A 24 60.83 -16.68 27.05
CA GLY A 24 59.44 -16.78 27.50
C GLY A 24 58.53 -15.73 26.84
N GLU A 25 58.94 -14.46 26.82
CA GLU A 25 58.22 -13.37 26.17
C GLU A 25 58.14 -13.53 24.65
N ILE A 26 59.21 -13.98 24.00
CA ILE A 26 59.20 -14.29 22.57
C ILE A 26 58.17 -15.39 22.27
N ASN A 27 58.17 -16.47 23.05
CA ASN A 27 57.21 -17.56 22.87
C ASN A 27 55.77 -17.13 23.21
N PHE A 28 55.58 -16.28 24.21
CA PHE A 28 54.29 -15.72 24.56
C PHE A 28 53.75 -14.85 23.42
N THR A 29 54.59 -13.98 22.87
CA THR A 29 54.25 -13.11 21.73
C THR A 29 53.91 -13.94 20.49
N LEU A 30 54.71 -14.94 20.13
CA LEU A 30 54.42 -15.87 19.03
C LEU A 30 53.08 -16.58 19.24
N LYS A 31 52.81 -17.08 20.46
CA LYS A 31 51.57 -17.79 20.77
C LYS A 31 50.34 -16.88 20.67
N GLU A 32 50.43 -15.66 21.18
CA GLU A 32 49.30 -14.72 21.19
C GLU A 32 49.03 -14.12 19.80
N PHE A 33 50.07 -13.85 19.01
CA PHE A 33 49.90 -13.14 17.74
C PHE A 33 49.85 -14.06 16.51
N GLU A 34 50.55 -15.19 16.50
CA GLU A 34 50.51 -16.13 15.37
C GLU A 34 49.51 -17.26 15.63
N THR A 35 49.57 -17.90 16.81
CA THR A 35 48.75 -19.10 17.07
C THR A 35 47.30 -18.78 17.41
N LYS A 36 47.04 -17.68 18.14
CA LYS A 36 45.67 -17.26 18.51
C LYS A 36 44.94 -16.54 17.39
N ARG A 37 45.64 -15.76 16.55
CA ARG A 37 45.07 -15.10 15.38
C ARG A 37 44.74 -16.09 14.27
N SER A 38 45.57 -17.13 14.12
CA SER A 38 45.36 -18.26 13.21
C SER A 38 44.89 -17.79 11.83
N ASP A 39 43.98 -18.54 11.20
CA ASP A 39 43.35 -18.22 9.92
C ASP A 39 42.05 -17.41 10.06
N SER A 40 41.75 -16.84 11.23
CA SER A 40 40.48 -16.11 11.45
C SER A 40 40.33 -14.93 10.49
N GLU A 41 41.42 -14.22 10.19
CA GLU A 41 41.41 -13.10 9.27
C GLU A 41 41.21 -13.56 7.82
N VAL A 42 41.78 -14.72 7.48
CA VAL A 42 41.61 -15.38 6.19
C VAL A 42 40.16 -15.86 6.01
N ASP A 43 39.57 -16.48 7.03
CA ASP A 43 38.18 -16.92 7.05
C ASP A 43 37.20 -15.74 6.92
N ASN A 44 37.47 -14.63 7.62
CA ASN A 44 36.70 -13.39 7.47
C ASN A 44 36.81 -12.81 6.05
N LEU A 45 37.98 -12.90 5.43
CA LEU A 45 38.19 -12.48 4.05
C LEU A 45 37.39 -13.36 3.07
N PHE A 46 37.41 -14.68 3.28
CA PHE A 46 36.62 -15.62 2.47
C PHE A 46 35.13 -15.38 2.60
N LYS A 47 34.62 -15.19 3.83
CA LYS A 47 33.22 -14.80 4.06
C LYS A 47 32.85 -13.51 3.37
N SER A 48 33.74 -12.52 3.40
CA SER A 48 33.52 -11.24 2.71
C SER A 48 33.45 -11.44 1.19
N ILE A 49 34.32 -12.27 0.63
CA ILE A 49 34.32 -12.60 -0.80
C ILE A 49 33.06 -13.39 -1.19
N GLU A 50 32.65 -14.36 -0.38
CA GLU A 50 31.42 -15.13 -0.58
C GLU A 50 30.20 -14.21 -0.62
N ASN A 51 30.07 -13.32 0.37
CA ASN A 51 28.99 -12.33 0.43
C ASN A 51 29.00 -11.39 -0.78
N ILE A 52 30.18 -10.88 -1.18
CA ILE A 52 30.31 -10.00 -2.35
C ILE A 52 29.90 -10.75 -3.63
N THR A 53 30.29 -12.02 -3.74
CA THR A 53 29.98 -12.85 -4.90
C THR A 53 28.48 -13.15 -4.98
N ASP A 54 27.86 -13.51 -3.85
CA ASP A 54 26.41 -13.72 -3.79
C ASP A 54 25.65 -12.44 -4.18
N ILE A 55 25.99 -11.30 -3.58
CA ILE A 55 25.36 -10.01 -3.91
C ILE A 55 25.47 -9.72 -5.41
N LYS A 56 26.67 -9.90 -5.97
CA LYS A 56 26.95 -9.60 -7.38
C LYS A 56 26.18 -10.52 -8.32
N ASP A 57 26.16 -11.81 -8.06
CA ASP A 57 25.66 -12.80 -9.01
C ASP A 57 24.14 -13.02 -8.88
N THR A 58 23.59 -12.91 -7.66
CA THR A 58 22.17 -13.19 -7.39
C THR A 58 21.37 -11.91 -7.14
N GLN A 59 21.76 -11.13 -6.12
CA GLN A 59 20.89 -10.09 -5.57
C GLN A 59 20.73 -8.88 -6.50
N ILE A 60 21.81 -8.46 -7.18
CA ILE A 60 21.74 -7.33 -8.13
C ILE A 60 20.80 -7.64 -9.29
N ASN A 61 20.89 -8.84 -9.85
CA ASN A 61 20.05 -9.24 -10.99
C ASN A 61 18.58 -9.33 -10.57
N SER A 62 18.31 -10.00 -9.44
CA SER A 62 16.95 -10.10 -8.89
C SER A 62 16.35 -8.72 -8.59
N LEU A 63 17.13 -7.80 -7.99
CA LEU A 63 16.68 -6.45 -7.72
C LEU A 63 16.36 -5.70 -9.02
N SER A 64 17.22 -5.83 -10.04
CA SER A 64 16.99 -5.19 -11.34
C SER A 64 15.69 -5.67 -12.01
N GLU A 65 15.41 -6.97 -11.95
CA GLU A 65 14.17 -7.53 -12.49
C GLU A 65 12.93 -7.00 -11.76
N ILE A 66 12.95 -7.03 -10.42
CA ILE A 66 11.86 -6.54 -9.58
C ILE A 66 11.61 -5.05 -9.80
N VAL A 67 12.68 -4.25 -9.88
CA VAL A 67 12.57 -2.81 -10.15
C VAL A 67 11.95 -2.56 -11.51
N ASN A 68 12.38 -3.27 -12.55
CA ASN A 68 11.82 -3.12 -13.89
C ASN A 68 10.33 -3.47 -13.93
N GLU A 69 9.92 -4.58 -13.30
CA GLU A 69 8.51 -4.98 -13.20
C GLU A 69 7.69 -3.91 -12.45
N LYS A 70 8.11 -3.54 -11.24
CA LYS A 70 7.34 -2.64 -10.38
C LYS A 70 7.28 -1.22 -10.91
N VAL A 71 8.32 -0.75 -11.60
CA VAL A 71 8.30 0.56 -12.29
C VAL A 71 7.26 0.56 -13.41
N VAL A 72 7.18 -0.52 -14.19
CA VAL A 72 6.17 -0.64 -15.26
C VAL A 72 4.77 -0.67 -14.64
N ASP A 73 4.53 -1.49 -13.62
CA ASP A 73 3.24 -1.57 -12.92
C ASP A 73 2.82 -0.20 -12.38
N THR A 74 3.72 0.48 -11.67
CA THR A 74 3.45 1.79 -11.07
C THR A 74 3.11 2.83 -12.13
N ASN A 75 3.81 2.80 -13.27
CA ASN A 75 3.53 3.72 -14.37
C ASN A 75 2.18 3.42 -15.02
N GLN A 76 1.78 2.14 -15.12
CA GLN A 76 0.44 1.78 -15.60
C GLN A 76 -0.64 2.31 -14.66
N TYR A 77 -0.52 2.09 -13.35
CA TYR A 77 -1.46 2.63 -12.36
C TYR A 77 -1.53 4.16 -12.39
N LEU A 78 -0.38 4.83 -12.55
CA LEU A 78 -0.34 6.29 -12.67
C LEU A 78 -1.08 6.78 -13.92
N ASN A 79 -0.89 6.11 -15.06
CA ASN A 79 -1.57 6.46 -16.31
C ASN A 79 -3.09 6.21 -16.22
N GLU A 80 -3.52 5.14 -15.57
CA GLU A 80 -4.93 4.88 -15.31
C GLU A 80 -5.55 5.96 -14.41
N ALA A 81 -4.87 6.31 -13.30
CA ALA A 81 -5.30 7.39 -12.43
C ALA A 81 -5.39 8.74 -13.17
N LEU A 82 -4.40 9.06 -14.02
CA LEU A 82 -4.43 10.26 -14.85
C LEU A 82 -5.59 10.25 -15.85
N LYS A 83 -5.91 9.08 -16.43
CA LYS A 83 -7.05 8.93 -17.33
C LYS A 83 -8.36 9.19 -16.58
N LEU A 84 -8.53 8.60 -15.40
CA LEU A 84 -9.70 8.84 -14.55
C LEU A 84 -9.83 10.32 -14.18
N CYS A 85 -8.75 10.97 -13.77
CA CYS A 85 -8.78 12.41 -13.46
C CYS A 85 -9.21 13.26 -14.67
N ARG A 86 -8.78 12.90 -15.89
CA ARG A 86 -9.22 13.59 -17.12
C ARG A 86 -10.70 13.34 -17.40
N GLU A 87 -11.16 12.10 -17.29
CA GLU A 87 -12.57 11.73 -17.47
C GLU A 87 -13.47 12.46 -16.48
N PHE A 88 -13.07 12.55 -15.20
CA PHE A 88 -13.77 13.36 -14.20
C PHE A 88 -13.82 14.84 -14.56
N GLY A 89 -12.70 15.42 -15.00
CA GLY A 89 -12.65 16.82 -15.42
C GLY A 89 -13.55 17.12 -16.63
N ASP A 90 -13.65 16.19 -17.58
CA ASP A 90 -14.53 16.35 -18.75
C ASP A 90 -16.01 16.15 -18.39
N LEU A 91 -16.31 15.24 -17.46
CA LEU A 91 -17.65 15.07 -16.91
C LEU A 91 -18.10 16.34 -16.16
N GLU A 92 -17.22 16.95 -15.36
CA GLU A 92 -17.49 18.20 -14.65
C GLU A 92 -17.79 19.34 -15.62
N LYS A 93 -16.98 19.52 -16.68
CA LYS A 93 -17.27 20.51 -17.74
C LYS A 93 -18.63 20.28 -18.37
N THR A 94 -18.97 19.03 -18.69
CA THR A 94 -20.26 18.68 -19.31
C THR A 94 -21.41 18.98 -18.37
N PHE A 95 -21.27 18.63 -17.08
CA PHE A 95 -22.27 18.91 -16.05
C PHE A 95 -22.49 20.42 -15.86
N LEU A 96 -21.42 21.20 -15.79
CA LEU A 96 -21.49 22.66 -15.71
C LEU A 96 -22.17 23.23 -16.95
N GLN A 97 -21.81 22.77 -18.14
CA GLN A 97 -22.44 23.21 -19.39
C GLN A 97 -23.94 22.86 -19.46
N GLN A 98 -24.33 21.68 -18.99
CA GLN A 98 -25.74 21.26 -18.91
C GLN A 98 -26.53 22.09 -17.87
N THR A 99 -25.90 22.42 -16.74
CA THR A 99 -26.51 23.22 -15.67
C THR A 99 -26.68 24.68 -16.11
N VAL A 100 -25.69 25.25 -16.79
CA VAL A 100 -25.71 26.63 -17.30
C VAL A 100 -26.66 26.78 -18.50
N SER A 101 -26.84 25.74 -19.32
CA SER A 101 -27.63 25.84 -20.56
C SER A 101 -29.14 26.03 -20.36
N GLY A 102 -29.68 25.97 -19.14
CA GLY A 102 -31.08 26.35 -18.81
C GLY A 102 -32.20 25.45 -19.40
N GLY A 103 -31.99 24.85 -20.57
CA GLY A 103 -32.98 24.10 -21.33
C GLY A 103 -33.41 22.79 -20.66
N ASN A 104 -32.63 22.27 -19.70
CA ASN A 104 -33.04 21.12 -18.91
C ASN A 104 -34.09 21.50 -17.85
N ASN A 105 -34.08 22.75 -17.36
CA ASN A 105 -35.11 23.25 -16.47
C ASN A 105 -36.42 23.50 -17.22
N ASP A 106 -36.37 24.11 -18.41
CA ASP A 106 -37.56 24.39 -19.19
C ASP A 106 -38.21 23.11 -19.74
N ARG A 107 -37.42 22.16 -20.27
CA ARG A 107 -37.94 20.83 -20.62
C ARG A 107 -38.56 20.09 -19.44
N ARG A 108 -38.00 20.26 -18.24
CA ARG A 108 -38.54 19.63 -17.02
C ARG A 108 -39.83 20.29 -16.57
N LYS A 109 -39.99 21.61 -16.76
CA LYS A 109 -41.26 22.30 -16.52
C LYS A 109 -42.34 21.85 -17.50
N ASP A 110 -42.03 21.81 -18.80
CA ASP A 110 -42.97 21.37 -19.84
C ASP A 110 -43.43 19.92 -19.61
N LEU A 111 -42.50 19.04 -19.19
CA LEU A 111 -42.83 17.66 -18.85
C LEU A 111 -43.73 17.60 -17.60
N TRP A 112 -43.44 18.42 -16.59
CA TRP A 112 -44.25 18.49 -15.38
C TRP A 112 -45.66 18.99 -15.65
N GLU A 113 -45.83 20.02 -16.48
CA GLU A 113 -47.15 20.52 -16.87
C GLU A 113 -47.97 19.43 -17.57
N LYS A 114 -47.37 18.71 -18.53
CA LYS A 114 -48.05 17.58 -19.21
C LYS A 114 -48.49 16.47 -18.26
N ILE A 115 -47.64 16.11 -17.30
CA ILE A 115 -47.97 15.08 -16.30
C ILE A 115 -49.13 15.57 -15.41
N MET A 116 -49.11 16.84 -14.99
CA MET A 116 -50.18 17.39 -14.16
C MET A 116 -51.51 17.49 -14.91
N ASP A 117 -51.48 17.83 -16.20
CA ASP A 117 -52.66 17.85 -17.06
C ASP A 117 -53.25 16.44 -17.23
N GLU A 118 -52.40 15.43 -17.42
CA GLU A 118 -52.83 14.03 -17.53
C GLU A 118 -53.46 13.52 -16.24
N ILE A 119 -52.85 13.80 -15.08
CA ILE A 119 -53.41 13.45 -13.77
C ILE A 119 -54.75 14.15 -13.54
N THR A 120 -54.85 15.44 -13.88
CA THR A 120 -56.08 16.21 -13.71
C THR A 120 -57.21 15.68 -14.60
N SER A 121 -56.87 15.31 -15.85
CA SER A 121 -57.79 14.66 -16.77
C SER A 121 -58.29 13.32 -16.22
N GLU A 122 -57.38 12.45 -15.75
CA GLU A 122 -57.78 11.16 -15.17
C GLU A 122 -58.63 11.32 -13.91
N PHE A 123 -58.27 12.26 -13.02
CA PHE A 123 -59.09 12.56 -11.84
C PHE A 123 -60.48 13.05 -12.21
N SER A 124 -60.59 13.90 -13.24
CA SER A 124 -61.87 14.41 -13.74
C SER A 124 -62.75 13.28 -14.30
N LYS A 125 -62.16 12.33 -15.04
CA LYS A 125 -62.88 11.15 -15.56
C LYS A 125 -63.39 10.29 -14.40
N VAL A 126 -62.53 9.96 -13.45
CA VAL A 126 -62.89 9.16 -12.28
C VAL A 126 -64.02 9.83 -11.48
N ASN A 127 -63.94 11.14 -11.27
CA ASN A 127 -64.98 11.89 -10.58
C ASN A 127 -66.32 11.83 -11.33
N SER A 128 -66.31 12.03 -12.65
CA SER A 128 -67.53 11.94 -13.48
C SER A 128 -68.16 10.54 -13.48
N ASP A 129 -67.35 9.49 -13.46
CA ASP A 129 -67.82 8.11 -13.35
C ASP A 129 -68.41 7.81 -11.98
N PHE A 130 -67.85 8.40 -10.92
CA PHE A 130 -68.36 8.29 -9.57
C PHE A 130 -69.72 8.99 -9.41
N GLU A 131 -69.83 10.22 -9.89
CA GLU A 131 -71.09 10.98 -9.90
C GLU A 131 -72.19 10.25 -10.68
N ARG A 132 -71.84 9.68 -11.84
CA ARG A 132 -72.78 8.87 -12.63
C ARG A 132 -73.27 7.64 -11.85
N LYS A 133 -72.36 6.89 -11.22
CA LYS A 133 -72.73 5.73 -10.40
C LYS A 133 -73.56 6.10 -9.18
N GLU A 134 -73.30 7.26 -8.58
CA GLU A 134 -74.10 7.78 -7.47
C GLU A 134 -75.53 8.06 -7.92
N ILE A 135 -75.70 8.72 -9.07
CA ILE A 135 -77.02 8.96 -9.67
C ILE A 135 -77.74 7.65 -9.99
N GLU A 136 -77.04 6.69 -10.63
CA GLU A 136 -77.59 5.36 -10.94
C GLU A 136 -78.04 4.62 -9.68
N ALA A 137 -77.24 4.65 -8.60
CA ALA A 137 -77.58 4.03 -7.33
C ALA A 137 -78.81 4.70 -6.68
N VAL A 138 -78.86 6.04 -6.66
CA VAL A 138 -80.01 6.80 -6.13
C VAL A 138 -81.28 6.48 -6.92
N GLN A 139 -81.19 6.38 -8.25
CA GLN A 139 -82.32 6.01 -9.11
C GLN A 139 -82.77 4.56 -8.84
N TYR A 140 -81.83 3.63 -8.74
CA TYR A 140 -82.11 2.22 -8.42
C TYR A 140 -82.85 2.08 -7.08
N TYR A 141 -82.38 2.74 -6.02
CA TYR A 141 -83.06 2.71 -4.72
C TYR A 141 -84.44 3.37 -4.75
N LYS A 142 -84.63 4.45 -5.53
CA LYS A 142 -85.95 5.07 -5.74
C LYS A 142 -86.91 4.13 -6.46
N GLU A 143 -86.46 3.37 -7.44
CA GLU A 143 -87.28 2.38 -8.14
C GLU A 143 -87.60 1.17 -7.25
N LEU A 144 -86.64 0.71 -6.45
CA LEU A 144 -86.86 -0.35 -5.48
C LEU A 144 -87.93 0.06 -4.45
N GLY A 145 -87.85 1.28 -3.94
CA GLY A 145 -88.85 1.84 -3.02
C GLY A 145 -90.25 1.99 -3.63
N LYS A 146 -90.36 2.17 -4.96
CA LYS A 146 -91.65 2.15 -5.68
C LYS A 146 -92.21 0.74 -5.86
N LYS A 147 -91.36 -0.28 -5.98
CA LYS A 147 -91.77 -1.70 -6.11
C LYS A 147 -92.12 -2.37 -4.78
N LEU A 148 -91.71 -1.77 -3.66
CA LEU A 148 -92.00 -2.23 -2.29
C LEU A 148 -93.28 -1.58 -1.68
N LYS A 149 -93.96 -0.72 -2.43
CA LYS A 149 -95.32 -0.22 -2.14
C LYS A 149 -96.32 -0.91 -3.04
#